data_AF-A0A0M3IXM8-F1
#
_entry.id   AF-A0A0M3IXM8-F1
#
_cell.length_a   1.000
_cell.length_b   1.000
_cell.length_c   1.000
_cell.angle_alpha   90.00
_cell.angle_beta   90.00
_cell.angle_gamma   90.00
#
_symmetry.space_group_name_H-M   'P 1'
#
loop_
_entity.id
_entity.type
_entity.pdbx_description
1 polymer ?
#
loop_
_entity_poly.entity_id
_entity_poly.type
_entity_poly.pdbx_seq_one_letter_code
_entity_poly.pdbx_strand_id
1 'polypeptide(L)' 'VIQRTAERKFGKSFETIVALKDFAAKTAYQGNLTCKFEHDGKYFYSYPTPFEVMC' A
#
# COMPACT_ATOMS: atom_id res chain seq x y z
N VAL A 1 5.36 -3.73 10.06
CA VAL A 1 4.37 -3.10 10.98
C VAL A 1 3.26 -2.40 10.20
N ILE A 2 3.57 -1.54 9.21
CA ILE A 2 2.57 -0.75 8.46
C ILE A 2 1.46 -1.62 7.84
N GLN A 3 1.82 -2.65 7.06
CA GLN A 3 0.84 -3.54 6.41
C GLN A 3 -0.17 -4.12 7.39
N ARG A 4 0.30 -4.87 8.41
CA ARG A 4 -0.57 -5.52 9.41
C ARG A 4 -1.44 -4.53 10.18
N THR A 5 -0.94 -3.33 10.45
CA THR A 5 -1.71 -2.26 11.09
C THR A 5 -2.80 -1.74 10.18
N ALA A 6 -2.52 -1.52 8.89
CA ALA A 6 -3.51 -1.11 7.91
C ALA A 6 -4.59 -2.18 7.71
N GLU A 7 -4.20 -3.45 7.62
CA GLU A 7 -5.12 -4.59 7.52
C GLU A 7 -6.11 -4.63 8.67
N ARG A 8 -5.60 -4.49 9.91
CA ARG A 8 -6.43 -4.46 11.12
C ARG A 8 -7.34 -3.23 11.20
N LYS A 9 -6.83 -2.06 10.80
CA LYS A 9 -7.57 -0.79 10.89
C LYS A 9 -8.72 -0.71 9.88
N PHE A 10 -8.50 -1.22 8.67
CA PHE A 10 -9.45 -1.07 7.57
C PHE A 10 -10.19 -2.37 7.21
N GLY A 11 -9.84 -3.50 7.82
CA GLY A 11 -10.51 -4.79 7.58
C GLY A 11 -10.37 -5.29 6.14
N LYS A 12 -9.25 -4.98 5.48
CA LYS A 12 -8.93 -5.40 4.10
C LYS A 12 -7.51 -5.93 4.04
N SER A 13 -7.18 -6.73 3.04
CA SER A 13 -5.79 -7.08 2.74
C SER A 13 -5.03 -5.85 2.23
N PHE A 14 -3.78 -5.67 2.66
CA PHE A 14 -2.93 -4.58 2.20
C PHE A 14 -1.60 -5.12 1.74
N GLU A 15 -0.99 -4.37 0.82
CA GLU A 15 0.43 -4.48 0.49
C GLU A 15 1.12 -3.17 0.90
N THR A 16 2.37 -3.31 1.36
CA THR A 16 3.24 -2.17 1.64
C THR A 16 4.59 -2.39 0.97
N ILE A 17 4.95 -1.46 0.09
CA ILE A 17 6.25 -1.41 -0.58
C ILE A 17 7.11 -0.35 0.09
N VAL A 18 8.38 -0.67 0.33
CA VAL A 18 9.38 0.25 0.86
C VAL A 18 10.59 0.27 -0.05
N ALA A 19 11.05 1.46 -0.43
CA ALA A 19 12.21 1.64 -1.29
C ALA A 19 13.18 2.67 -0.70
N LEU A 20 14.47 2.53 -1.04
CA LEU A 20 15.52 3.49 -0.66
C LEU A 20 15.57 4.74 -1.55
N LYS A 21 14.79 4.75 -2.64
CA LYS A 21 14.66 5.86 -3.59
C LYS A 21 13.21 6.02 -3.97
N ASP A 22 12.85 7.20 -4.44
CA ASP A 22 11.50 7.47 -4.91
C ASP A 22 11.13 6.56 -6.10
N PHE A 23 9.86 6.18 -6.17
CA PHE A 23 9.34 5.32 -7.22
C PHE A 23 7.93 5.75 -7.63
N ALA A 24 7.62 5.59 -8.92
CA ALA A 24 6.25 5.73 -9.42
C ALA A 24 5.46 4.46 -9.07
N ALA A 25 4.23 4.64 -8.59
CA ALA A 25 3.34 3.53 -8.27
C ALA A 25 2.02 3.70 -9.02
N LYS A 26 1.55 2.61 -9.65
CA LYS A 26 0.23 2.50 -10.27
C LYS A 26 -0.35 1.16 -9.85
N THR A 27 -1.57 1.16 -9.32
CA THR A 27 -2.24 -0.05 -8.85
C THR A 27 -3.58 -0.21 -9.56
N ALA A 28 -4.09 -1.45 -9.59
CA ALA A 28 -5.45 -1.74 -10.06
C ALA A 28 -6.52 -1.42 -9.01
N TYR A 29 -6.12 -1.05 -7.79
CA TYR A 29 -7.04 -0.70 -6.73
C TYR A 29 -7.75 0.62 -7.05
N GLN A 30 -9.08 0.57 -7.12
CA GLN A 30 -9.94 1.73 -7.33
C GLN A 30 -10.54 2.16 -5.98
N GLY A 31 -9.88 3.11 -5.30
CA GLY A 31 -10.37 3.67 -4.05
C GLY A 31 -9.44 4.71 -3.44
N ASN A 32 -9.83 5.23 -2.28
CA ASN A 32 -9.12 6.32 -1.59
C ASN A 32 -8.21 5.86 -0.45
N LEU A 33 -8.04 4.54 -0.26
CA LEU A 33 -7.21 3.96 0.80
C LEU A 33 -5.75 3.73 0.37
N THR A 34 -5.21 4.58 -0.50
CA THR A 34 -3.79 4.54 -0.87
C THR A 34 -3.01 5.62 -0.12
N CYS A 35 -1.78 5.29 0.29
CA CYS A 35 -0.92 6.24 0.98
C CYS A 35 0.52 6.07 0.51
N LYS A 36 1.11 7.15 -0.01
CA LYS A 36 2.54 7.25 -0.32
C LYS A 36 3.14 8.34 0.54
N PHE A 37 4.23 8.05 1.24
CA PHE A 37 4.95 9.04 2.04
C PHE A 37 6.44 8.71 2.13
N GLU A 38 7.24 9.72 2.40
CA GLU A 38 8.67 9.57 2.68
C GLU A 38 8.90 9.73 4.18
N HIS A 39 9.76 8.89 4.73
CA HIS A 39 10.21 8.99 6.11
C HIS A 39 11.64 8.47 6.21
N ASP A 40 12.55 9.29 6.74
CA ASP A 40 13.95 8.92 6.97
C ASP A 40 14.65 8.47 5.66
N GLY A 41 14.39 9.18 4.55
CA GLY A 41 14.97 8.88 3.24
C GLY A 41 14.43 7.61 2.58
N LYS A 42 13.47 6.94 3.20
CA LYS A 42 12.79 5.75 2.68
C LYS A 42 11.41 6.14 2.18
N TYR A 43 11.03 5.58 1.04
CA TYR A 43 9.76 5.84 0.39
C TYR A 43 8.83 4.66 0.65
N PHE A 44 7.71 4.96 1.30
CA PHE A 44 6.68 4.00 1.65
C PHE A 44 5.49 4.18 0.73
N TYR A 45 4.94 3.07 0.28
CA TYR A 45 3.67 3.05 -0.42
C TYR A 45 2.83 1.90 0.11
N SER A 46 1.62 2.19 0.60
CA SER A 46 0.68 1.17 1.01
C SER A 46 -0.67 1.36 0.34
N TYR A 47 -1.23 0.26 -0.12
CA TYR A 47 -2.51 0.22 -0.81
C TYR A 47 -3.24 -1.09 -0.46
N PRO A 48 -4.57 -1.13 -0.55
CA PRO A 48 -5.31 -2.36 -0.37
C PRO A 48 -5.06 -3.26 -1.57
N THR A 49 -4.72 -4.51 -1.33
CA THR A 49 -4.58 -5.49 -2.39
C THR A 49 -5.97 -5.77 -2.94
N PRO A 50 -6.25 -5.46 -4.23
CA PRO A 50 -7.48 -5.91 -4.84
C PRO A 50 -7.46 -7.43 -4.76
N PHE A 51 -8.48 -8.05 -4.16
CA PHE A 51 -8.66 -9.48 -4.31
C PHE A 51 -8.75 -9.73 -5.81
N GLU A 52 -7.80 -10.50 -6.35
CA GLU A 52 -7.96 -11.10 -7.65
C GLU A 52 -9.18 -12.03 -7.51
N VAL A 53 -10.37 -11.52 -7.82
CA VAL A 53 -11.36 -12.41 -8.40
C VAL A 53 -10.67 -12.85 -9.69
N MET A 54 -10.12 -14.06 -9.69
CA MET A 54 -9.90 -14.80 -10.92
C MET A 54 -11.26 -14.81 -11.62
N CYS A 55 -11.48 -13.83 -12.50
CA CYS A 55 -12.60 -13.82 -13.42
C CYS A 55 -12.46 -15.01 -14.36
#